data_AF-D4BJL1-F1
#
_entry.id   AF-D4BJL1-F1
#
_cell.length_a   1.000
_cell.length_b   1.000
_cell.length_c   1.000
_cell.angle_alpha   90.00
_cell.angle_beta   90.00
_cell.angle_gamma   90.00
#
_symmetry.space_group_name_H-M   'P 1'
#
loop_
_entity.id
_entity.type
_entity.pdbx_description
1 polymer ?
#
loop_
_entity_poly.entity_id
_entity_poly.type
_entity_poly.pdbx_seq_one_letter_code
_entity_poly.pdbx_strand_id
1 'polypeptide(L)' 'MTLKPGENSGKNGGIYVEVGPRGGVKDNFATIADNKTAPPTENPKSHWKLTKRTPNSKRK' A
#
# COMPACT_ATOMS: atom_id res chain seq x y z
N MET A 1 4.42 -1.64 7.09
CA MET A 1 5.12 -0.94 6.00
C MET A 1 4.17 0.10 5.42
N THR A 2 4.65 1.31 5.20
CA THR A 2 3.84 2.43 4.69
C THR A 2 4.41 2.90 3.36
N LEU A 3 3.55 3.11 2.38
CA LEU A 3 3.87 3.61 1.05
C LEU A 3 3.19 4.94 0.83
N LYS A 4 3.91 5.90 0.28
CA LYS A 4 3.31 7.15 -0.19
C LYS A 4 2.72 6.97 -1.59
N PRO A 5 1.69 7.74 -1.96
CA PRO A 5 1.33 7.93 -3.36
C PRO A 5 2.57 8.20 -4.23
N GLY A 6 2.72 7.49 -5.35
CA GLY A 6 3.88 7.65 -6.23
C GLY A 6 5.15 6.89 -5.81
N GLU A 7 5.16 6.24 -4.64
CA GLU A 7 6.29 5.44 -4.18
C GLU A 7 6.19 4.00 -4.71
N ASN A 8 7.34 3.35 -4.96
CA ASN A 8 7.38 2.00 -5.51
C ASN A 8 7.30 0.95 -4.40
N SER A 9 6.41 -0.04 -4.55
CA SER A 9 6.20 -1.13 -3.59
C SER A 9 7.41 -2.05 -3.40
N GLY A 10 8.35 -2.06 -4.36
CA GLY A 10 9.51 -2.93 -4.38
C GLY A 10 9.10 -4.40 -4.25
N LYS A 11 9.62 -5.09 -3.23
CA LYS A 11 9.28 -6.49 -2.95
C LYS A 11 8.11 -6.66 -1.98
N ASN A 12 7.37 -5.59 -1.70
CA ASN A 12 6.30 -5.56 -0.70
C ASN A 12 4.93 -5.37 -1.34
N GLY A 13 4.73 -5.89 -2.55
CA GLY A 13 3.42 -6.00 -3.16
C GLY A 13 2.43 -6.69 -2.23
N GLY A 14 1.18 -6.27 -2.30
CA GLY A 14 0.13 -6.70 -1.39
C GLY A 14 -1.10 -5.80 -1.44
N ILE A 15 -1.98 -6.02 -0.49
CA ILE A 15 -3.17 -5.22 -0.22
C ILE A 15 -2.80 -4.14 0.79
N TYR A 16 -3.07 -2.90 0.43
CA TYR A 16 -2.86 -1.71 1.21
C TYR A 16 -4.19 -1.08 1.57
N VAL A 17 -4.24 -0.43 2.73
CA VAL A 17 -5.38 0.40 3.18
C VAL A 17 -4.94 1.85 3.27
N GLU A 18 -5.80 2.79 2.86
CA GLU A 18 -5.53 4.21 3.02
C GLU A 18 -5.62 4.61 4.50
N VAL A 19 -4.59 5.30 4.97
CA VAL A 19 -4.53 5.87 6.32
C VAL A 19 -4.32 7.37 6.18
N GLY A 20 -5.23 8.13 6.78
CA GLY A 20 -5.19 9.59 6.78
C GLY A 20 -4.00 10.15 7.58
N PRO A 21 -3.72 11.46 7.45
CA PRO A 21 -2.59 12.12 8.11
C PRO A 21 -2.64 12.06 9.65
N ARG A 22 -3.82 11.82 10.23
CA ARG A 22 -4.03 11.67 11.69
C ARG A 22 -4.17 10.22 12.15
N GLY A 23 -3.93 9.24 11.27
CA GLY A 23 -4.02 7.82 11.61
C GLY A 23 -5.42 7.19 11.45
N GLY A 24 -6.41 7.95 10.96
CA GLY A 24 -7.72 7.39 10.63
C GLY A 24 -7.63 6.43 9.44
N VAL A 25 -7.95 5.16 9.67
CA VAL A 25 -8.05 4.14 8.63
C VAL A 25 -9.32 4.39 7.82
N LYS A 26 -9.20 4.40 6.50
CA LYS A 26 -10.33 4.50 5.59
C LYS A 26 -10.69 3.14 5.04
N ASP A 27 -11.94 2.94 4.66
CA ASP A 27 -12.40 1.77 3.92
C ASP A 27 -12.01 1.85 2.43
N ASN A 28 -10.82 2.37 2.15
CA ASN A 28 -10.23 2.44 0.82
C ASN A 28 -9.04 1.48 0.76
N PHE A 29 -9.14 0.48 -0.12
CA PHE A 29 -8.14 -0.57 -0.28
C PHE A 29 -7.59 -0.58 -1.69
N ALA A 30 -6.26 -0.68 -1.81
CA ALA A 30 -5.57 -0.81 -3.08
C ALA A 30 -4.72 -2.06 -3.10
N THR A 31 -4.82 -2.83 -4.17
CA THR A 31 -3.88 -3.92 -4.43
C THR A 31 -2.73 -3.36 -5.25
N ILE A 32 -1.53 -3.37 -4.68
CA ILE A 32 -0.32 -2.86 -5.31
C ILE A 32 0.59 -4.07 -5.54
N ALA A 33 0.88 -4.42 -6.80
CA ALA A 33 1.79 -5.51 -7.12
C ALA A 33 3.24 -5.18 -6.72
N ASP A 34 4.14 -6.17 -6.73
CA ASP A 34 5.57 -5.92 -6.58
C ASP A 34 6.10 -5.02 -7.71
N ASN A 35 7.10 -4.18 -7.40
CA ASN A 35 7.74 -3.22 -8.29
C ASN A 35 6.77 -2.23 -8.96
N LYS A 36 5.57 -2.05 -8.40
CA LYS A 36 4.57 -1.10 -8.90
C LYS A 36 4.51 0.15 -8.05
N THR A 37 4.26 1.26 -8.72
CA THR A 37 4.01 2.56 -8.09
C THR A 37 2.65 2.56 -7.41
N ALA A 38 2.60 3.05 -6.17
CA ALA A 38 1.38 3.19 -5.43
C ALA A 38 0.46 4.25 -6.06
N PRO A 39 -0.84 3.98 -6.18
CA PRO A 39 -1.80 4.94 -6.74
C PRO A 39 -1.94 6.18 -5.84
N PRO A 40 -2.50 7.28 -6.36
CA PRO A 40 -2.92 8.40 -5.51
C PRO A 40 -3.91 7.92 -4.45
N THR A 41 -3.78 8.45 -3.23
CA THR A 41 -4.81 8.33 -2.20
C THR A 41 -5.95 9.28 -2.49
N GLU A 42 -7.14 8.97 -2.00
CA GLU A 42 -8.30 9.84 -2.18
C GLU A 42 -8.11 11.17 -1.44
N ASN A 43 -7.40 11.15 -0.31
CA ASN A 43 -7.20 12.33 0.52
C ASN A 43 -5.75 12.81 0.51
N PRO A 44 -5.53 14.14 0.59
CA PRO A 44 -4.20 14.71 0.64
C PRO A 44 -3.49 14.34 1.95
N LYS A 45 -2.17 14.12 1.87
CA LYS A 45 -1.30 13.70 2.99
C LYS A 45 -1.68 12.34 3.60
N SER A 46 -2.54 11.55 2.95
CA SER A 46 -2.74 10.14 3.28
C SER A 46 -1.57 9.28 2.78
N HIS A 47 -1.49 8.07 3.31
CA HIS A 47 -0.53 7.06 2.88
C HIS A 47 -1.18 5.68 2.84
N TRP A 48 -0.56 4.78 2.10
CA TRP A 48 -0.94 3.39 2.00
C TRP A 48 -0.26 2.58 3.10
N LYS A 49 -1.03 1.95 3.98
CA LYS A 49 -0.50 1.02 4.99
C LYS A 49 -0.69 -0.41 4.50
N LEU A 50 0.38 -1.19 4.48
CA LEU A 50 0.32 -2.60 4.08
C LEU A 50 -0.50 -3.41 5.09
N THR A 51 -1.62 -3.96 4.63
CA THR A 51 -2.50 -4.83 5.42
C THR A 51 -2.14 -6.28 5.22
N LYS A 52 -1.98 -6.70 3.96
CA LYS A 52 -1.65 -8.09 3.61
C LYS A 52 -0.63 -8.13 2.51
N ARG A 53 0.57 -8.65 2.78
CA ARG A 53 1.60 -8.82 1.76
C ARG A 53 1.24 -9.99 0.85
N THR A 54 1.45 -9.83 -0.45
CA THR A 54 1.40 -10.94 -1.41
C THR A 54 2.49 -11.93 -1.01
N PRO A 55 2.14 -13.21 -0.76
CA PRO A 55 3.13 -14.23 -0.47
C PRO A 55 4.09 -14.33 -1.66
N ASN A 56 5.38 -14.09 -1.42
CA ASN A 56 6.37 -14.30 -2.46
C ASN A 56 6.51 -15.83 -2.64
N SER A 57 6.33 -16.32 -3.87
CA SER A 57 6.50 -17.73 -4.22
C SER A 57 7.98 -18.10 -4.19
N LYS A 58 8.56 -18.10 -2.99
CA LYS A 58 9.71 -18.95 -2.68
C LYS A 58 9.12 -20.26 -2.20
N ARG A 59 8.55 -21.00 -3.15
CA ARG A 59 8.28 -22.43 -3.00
C ARG A 59 9.64 -23.07 -2.75
N LYS A 60 9.95 -23.36 -1.48
CA LYS A 60 11.09 -24.22 -1.14
C LYS A 60 10.79 -25.65 -1.56
#